data_AF-A0A530Y439-F1
#
_entry.id   AF-A0A530Y439-F1
#
_cell.length_a   1.000
_cell.length_b   1.000
_cell.length_c   1.000
_cell.angle_alpha   90.00
_cell.angle_beta   90.00
_cell.angle_gamma   90.00
#
_symmetry.space_group_name_H-M   'P 1'
#
loop_
_entity.id
_entity.type
_entity.pdbx_description
1 polymer ?
#
loop_
_entity_poly.entity_id
_entity_poly.type
_entity_poly.pdbx_seq_one_letter_code
_entity_poly.pdbx_strand_id
1 'polypeptide(L)'
;FITRFGQMTGMLAASGPILAMMTDWALAQQKLELADAASPLGQAQAAAMKASMEGPADGSAFRAIEAAKAHSGVTLNMTYEAGLQALDPRNFSGPMWEQLTGMKSNVVELSNPDQYSKAVAEHIAGSGAYDVLDISPAWTPSLADGGVIAPLDDYIAKYMNPADLEDYHPLYKALPT
;
A
#
# COMPACT_ATOMS: atom_id res chain seq x y z
N PHE A 1 -20.42 -35.60 14.95
CA PHE A 1 -19.42 -35.49 13.87
C PHE A 1 -20.03 -35.83 12.50
N ILE A 2 -20.73 -36.96 12.33
CA ILE A 2 -21.34 -37.35 11.04
C ILE A 2 -22.57 -36.49 10.64
N THR A 3 -23.33 -35.94 11.60
CA THR A 3 -24.50 -35.10 11.31
C THR A 3 -24.15 -33.71 10.75
N ARG A 4 -22.95 -33.18 11.03
CA ARG A 4 -22.47 -31.90 10.49
C ARG A 4 -21.79 -32.04 9.12
N PHE A 5 -21.34 -33.24 8.74
CA PHE A 5 -20.76 -33.48 7.41
C PHE A 5 -21.85 -33.61 6.33
N GLY A 6 -23.02 -34.16 6.68
CA GLY A 6 -24.17 -34.28 5.77
C GLY A 6 -24.85 -32.96 5.39
N GLN A 7 -24.66 -31.89 6.16
CA GLN A 7 -25.17 -30.56 5.80
C GLN A 7 -24.26 -29.81 4.82
N MET A 8 -22.98 -30.19 4.71
CA MET A 8 -22.06 -29.60 3.71
C MET A 8 -22.24 -30.19 2.31
N THR A 9 -22.64 -31.45 2.18
CA THR A 9 -22.89 -32.07 0.87
C THR A 9 -24.21 -31.61 0.23
N GLY A 10 -25.16 -31.10 1.03
CA GLY A 10 -26.43 -30.55 0.53
C GLY A 10 -26.33 -29.16 -0.11
N MET A 11 -25.23 -28.43 0.10
CA MET A 11 -25.00 -27.11 -0.52
C MET A 11 -24.13 -27.18 -1.79
N LEU A 12 -23.69 -28.37 -2.21
CA LEU A 12 -22.90 -28.53 -3.44
C LEU A 12 -23.67 -28.29 -4.74
N ALA A 13 -24.97 -27.94 -4.67
CA ALA A 13 -25.81 -27.63 -5.82
C ALA A 13 -26.11 -26.13 -5.99
N ALA A 14 -25.43 -25.24 -5.26
CA ALA A 14 -25.48 -23.80 -5.53
C ALA A 14 -24.35 -23.43 -6.50
N SER A 15 -24.72 -22.93 -7.67
CA SER A 15 -23.84 -22.53 -8.76
C SER A 15 -22.78 -21.51 -8.33
N GLY A 16 -21.61 -21.59 -8.98
CA GLY A 16 -20.36 -20.90 -8.64
C GLY A 16 -20.38 -19.40 -8.27
N PRO A 17 -21.27 -18.53 -8.81
CA PRO A 17 -21.23 -17.10 -8.42
C PRO A 17 -21.75 -16.82 -7.00
N ILE A 18 -22.60 -17.68 -6.43
CA ILE A 18 -23.13 -17.47 -5.06
C ILE A 18 -22.09 -17.90 -4.01
N LEU A 19 -21.33 -18.96 -4.29
CA LEU A 19 -20.31 -19.45 -3.38
C LEU A 19 -19.16 -18.42 -3.25
N ALA A 20 -18.73 -17.80 -4.36
CA ALA A 20 -17.71 -16.74 -4.37
C ALA A 20 -18.14 -15.51 -3.56
N MET A 21 -19.37 -15.01 -3.78
CA MET A 21 -19.93 -13.90 -3.00
C MET A 21 -20.08 -14.22 -1.51
N MET A 22 -20.38 -15.47 -1.15
CA MET A 22 -20.44 -15.89 0.25
C MET A 22 -19.07 -16.00 0.90
N THR A 23 -18.01 -16.40 0.17
CA THR A 23 -16.63 -16.35 0.69
C THR A 23 -16.14 -14.92 0.88
N ASP A 24 -16.44 -14.01 -0.05
CA ASP A 24 -16.06 -12.59 0.09
C ASP A 24 -16.81 -11.92 1.23
N TRP A 25 -18.11 -12.25 1.42
CA TRP A 25 -18.88 -11.77 2.57
C TRP A 25 -18.42 -12.40 3.89
N ALA A 26 -18.06 -13.68 3.91
CA ALA A 26 -17.57 -14.37 5.10
C ALA A 26 -16.15 -13.92 5.50
N LEU A 27 -15.28 -13.57 4.53
CA LEU A 27 -13.96 -12.98 4.78
C LEU A 27 -14.08 -11.51 5.19
N ALA A 28 -14.98 -10.74 4.58
CA ALA A 28 -15.26 -9.34 4.96
C ALA A 28 -16.00 -9.22 6.31
N GLN A 29 -16.72 -10.25 6.75
CA GLN A 29 -17.44 -10.28 8.04
C GLN A 29 -16.67 -10.91 9.20
N GLN A 30 -15.44 -11.41 8.99
CA GLN A 30 -14.55 -11.66 10.13
C GLN A 30 -14.04 -10.32 10.69
N LYS A 31 -14.95 -9.53 11.28
CA LYS A 31 -14.58 -8.79 12.47
C LYS A 31 -14.08 -9.85 13.44
N LEU A 32 -12.77 -9.88 13.67
CA LEU A 32 -12.20 -10.65 14.76
C LEU A 32 -12.99 -10.24 16.02
N GLU A 33 -13.87 -11.12 16.52
CA GLU A 33 -14.54 -10.85 17.79
C GLU A 33 -13.47 -10.91 18.87
N LEU A 34 -12.98 -9.73 19.26
CA LEU A 34 -12.07 -9.57 20.38
C LEU A 34 -12.83 -9.97 21.66
N ALA A 35 -12.13 -10.66 22.56
CA ALA A 35 -12.66 -10.93 23.90
C ALA A 35 -12.90 -9.61 24.64
N ASP A 36 -13.66 -9.68 25.74
CA ASP A 36 -13.89 -8.52 26.62
C ASP A 36 -12.58 -7.78 26.90
N ALA A 37 -12.54 -6.48 26.60
CA ALA A 37 -11.36 -5.63 26.72
C ALA A 37 -10.81 -5.56 28.15
N ALA A 38 -11.63 -5.83 29.17
CA ALA A 38 -11.19 -5.91 30.56
C ALA A 38 -10.53 -7.24 30.92
N SER A 39 -10.68 -8.28 30.09
CA SER A 39 -10.10 -9.60 30.33
C SER A 39 -8.61 -9.65 29.94
N PRO A 40 -7.79 -10.52 30.58
CA PRO A 40 -6.40 -10.73 30.17
C PRO A 40 -6.23 -11.12 28.70
N LEU A 41 -7.18 -11.89 28.14
CA LEU A 41 -7.17 -12.26 26.73
C LEU A 41 -7.50 -11.07 25.83
N GLY A 42 -8.51 -10.26 26.17
CA GLY A 42 -8.87 -9.06 25.41
C GLY A 42 -7.75 -8.01 25.42
N GLN A 43 -7.05 -7.84 26.55
CA GLN A 43 -5.87 -6.99 26.65
C GLN A 43 -4.72 -7.51 25.77
N ALA A 44 -4.48 -8.82 25.76
CA ALA A 44 -3.46 -9.43 24.91
C ALA A 44 -3.81 -9.32 23.41
N GLN A 45 -5.07 -9.51 23.03
CA GLN A 45 -5.54 -9.35 21.65
C GLN A 45 -5.47 -7.89 21.20
N ALA A 46 -5.82 -6.93 22.06
CA ALA A 46 -5.69 -5.51 21.77
C ALA A 46 -4.22 -5.09 21.64
N ALA A 47 -3.34 -5.60 22.50
CA ALA A 47 -1.90 -5.36 22.40
C ALA A 47 -1.31 -5.98 21.13
N ALA A 48 -1.75 -7.19 20.74
CA ALA A 48 -1.32 -7.85 19.51
C ALA A 48 -1.84 -7.11 18.27
N MET A 49 -3.09 -6.66 18.29
CA MET A 49 -3.67 -5.85 17.21
C MET A 49 -2.94 -4.52 17.09
N LYS A 50 -2.73 -3.82 18.22
CA LYS A 50 -1.93 -2.60 18.28
C LYS A 50 -0.51 -2.82 17.73
N ALA A 51 0.19 -3.87 18.17
CA ALA A 51 1.53 -4.19 17.67
C ALA A 51 1.55 -4.62 16.19
N SER A 52 0.45 -5.19 15.67
CA SER A 52 0.31 -5.51 14.25
C SER A 52 -0.02 -4.30 13.38
N MET A 53 -0.55 -3.22 13.98
CA MET A 53 -0.96 -1.99 13.30
C MET A 53 0.03 -0.84 13.49
N GLU A 54 0.80 -0.87 14.58
CA GLU A 54 1.84 0.09 14.92
C GLU A 54 3.18 -0.63 14.76
N GLY A 55 3.82 -0.43 13.61
CA GLY A 55 5.23 -0.80 13.42
C GLY A 55 6.14 -0.10 14.44
N PRO A 56 7.44 -0.45 14.50
CA PRO A 56 8.38 0.20 15.41
C PRO A 56 8.31 1.73 15.28
N ALA A 57 8.23 2.45 16.41
CA ALA A 57 8.12 3.91 16.41
C ALA A 57 9.36 4.59 15.79
N ASP A 58 10.48 3.88 15.70
CA ASP A 58 11.69 4.30 15.01
C ASP A 58 11.75 3.84 13.54
N GLY A 59 10.77 3.07 13.06
CA GLY A 59 10.67 2.63 11.66
C GLY A 59 10.24 3.74 10.71
N SER A 60 10.67 3.64 9.45
CA SER A 60 10.46 4.65 8.41
C SER A 60 8.98 4.88 8.12
N ALA A 61 8.15 3.83 8.14
CA ALA A 61 6.71 3.95 7.94
C ALA A 61 6.03 4.79 9.03
N PHE A 62 6.38 4.56 10.31
CA PHE A 62 5.88 5.36 11.42
C PHE A 62 6.32 6.82 11.30
N ARG A 63 7.61 7.05 11.02
CA ARG A 63 8.15 8.41 10.82
C ARG A 63 7.46 9.14 9.66
N ALA A 64 7.18 8.43 8.56
CA ALA A 64 6.47 8.98 7.40
C ALA A 64 5.05 9.41 7.76
N ILE A 65 4.30 8.60 8.49
CA ILE A 65 2.94 8.93 8.98
C ILE A 65 2.99 10.19 9.86
N GLU A 66 3.88 10.21 10.86
CA GLU A 66 3.98 11.35 11.78
C GLU A 66 4.33 12.66 11.05
N ALA A 67 5.27 12.61 10.10
CA ALA A 67 5.63 13.77 9.29
C ALA A 67 4.47 14.22 8.37
N ALA A 68 3.78 13.27 7.73
CA ALA A 68 2.72 13.53 6.77
C ALA A 68 1.47 14.18 7.39
N LYS A 69 1.21 13.99 8.69
CA LYS A 69 0.11 14.66 9.40
C LYS A 69 0.18 16.20 9.29
N ALA A 70 1.38 16.77 9.17
CA ALA A 70 1.56 18.21 8.97
C ALA A 70 1.03 18.70 7.60
N HIS A 71 0.76 17.79 6.67
CA HIS A 71 0.29 18.05 5.31
C HIS A 71 -1.14 17.57 5.09
N SER A 72 -1.91 17.36 6.14
CA SER A 72 -3.32 16.97 6.07
C SER A 72 -4.12 17.88 5.11
N GLY A 73 -4.97 17.29 4.28
CA GLY A 73 -5.75 17.98 3.24
C GLY A 73 -5.05 18.12 1.89
N VAL A 74 -3.75 17.78 1.78
CA VAL A 74 -3.05 17.69 0.49
C VAL A 74 -3.44 16.40 -0.24
N THR A 75 -3.58 16.48 -1.56
CA THR A 75 -3.77 15.33 -2.45
C THR A 75 -2.51 15.13 -3.30
N LEU A 76 -1.97 13.90 -3.31
CA LEU A 76 -0.87 13.49 -4.18
C LEU A 76 -1.43 12.77 -5.41
N ASN A 77 -0.99 13.17 -6.60
CA ASN A 77 -1.24 12.46 -7.86
C ASN A 77 -0.16 11.42 -8.08
N MET A 78 -0.51 10.14 -7.96
CA MET A 78 0.41 9.01 -8.07
C MET A 78 0.10 8.21 -9.31
N THR A 79 1.06 8.02 -10.22
CA THR A 79 0.85 7.10 -11.36
C THR A 79 0.96 5.66 -10.89
N TYR A 80 0.17 4.76 -11.48
CA TYR A 80 0.28 3.31 -11.30
C TYR A 80 0.00 2.58 -12.61
N GLU A 81 0.59 1.40 -12.80
CA GLU A 81 0.20 0.54 -13.92
C GLU A 81 -1.29 0.18 -13.82
N ALA A 82 -2.02 0.42 -14.91
CA ALA A 82 -3.44 0.12 -15.00
C ALA A 82 -3.71 -1.36 -14.75
N GLY A 83 -4.83 -1.65 -14.07
CA GLY A 83 -5.22 -3.01 -13.72
C GLY A 83 -4.76 -3.41 -12.32
N LEU A 84 -4.08 -4.55 -12.18
CA LEU A 84 -3.84 -5.17 -10.87
C LEU A 84 -2.98 -4.31 -9.93
N GLN A 85 -2.00 -3.57 -10.44
CA GLN A 85 -1.10 -2.76 -9.61
C GLN A 85 -1.83 -1.57 -8.97
N ALA A 86 -2.75 -0.94 -9.70
CA ALA A 86 -3.55 0.17 -9.19
C ALA A 86 -4.56 -0.23 -8.10
N LEU A 87 -4.84 -1.53 -7.90
CA LEU A 87 -5.82 -1.96 -6.90
C LEU A 87 -5.34 -1.76 -5.47
N ASP A 88 -4.04 -1.89 -5.19
CA ASP A 88 -3.49 -1.67 -3.85
C ASP A 88 -3.70 -0.22 -3.36
N PRO A 89 -3.22 0.83 -4.05
CA PRO A 89 -3.42 2.21 -3.61
C PRO A 89 -4.88 2.64 -3.63
N ARG A 90 -5.72 2.04 -4.49
CA ARG A 90 -7.15 2.38 -4.53
C ARG A 90 -7.93 1.77 -3.37
N ASN A 91 -7.62 0.54 -2.99
CA ASN A 91 -8.48 -0.22 -2.06
C ASN A 91 -7.87 -0.39 -0.67
N PHE A 92 -6.55 -0.24 -0.53
CA PHE A 92 -5.86 -0.54 0.72
C PHE A 92 -4.92 0.59 1.15
N SER A 93 -3.77 0.76 0.49
CA SER A 93 -2.72 1.65 0.99
C SER A 93 -3.11 3.14 0.93
N GLY A 94 -3.84 3.59 -0.10
CA GLY A 94 -4.35 4.96 -0.19
C GLY A 94 -5.39 5.30 0.88
N PRO A 95 -6.47 4.51 1.07
CA PRO A 95 -7.41 4.71 2.17
C PRO A 95 -6.76 4.66 3.55
N MET A 96 -5.80 3.75 3.76
CA MET A 96 -5.04 3.68 5.01
C MET A 96 -4.20 4.95 5.23
N TRP A 97 -3.52 5.43 4.19
CA TRP A 97 -2.74 6.66 4.25
C TRP A 97 -3.61 7.87 4.59
N GLU A 98 -4.78 8.00 3.98
CA GLU A 98 -5.75 9.05 4.29
C GLU A 98 -6.23 8.99 5.72
N GLN A 99 -6.56 7.80 6.22
CA GLN A 99 -6.98 7.63 7.62
C GLN A 99 -5.89 8.05 8.62
N LEU A 100 -4.63 7.72 8.34
CA LEU A 100 -3.51 7.93 9.26
C LEU A 100 -2.94 9.37 9.23
N THR A 101 -3.04 10.04 8.08
CA THR A 101 -2.37 11.33 7.84
C THR A 101 -3.33 12.47 7.47
N GLY A 102 -4.52 12.14 6.96
CA GLY A 102 -5.45 13.08 6.34
C GLY A 102 -5.03 13.57 4.95
N MET A 103 -3.96 13.03 4.37
CA MET A 103 -3.57 13.26 2.97
C MET A 103 -4.30 12.30 2.04
N LYS A 104 -4.60 12.72 0.81
CA LYS A 104 -5.26 11.88 -0.18
C LYS A 104 -4.30 11.40 -1.24
N SER A 105 -4.52 10.20 -1.75
CA SER A 105 -3.84 9.68 -2.94
C SER A 105 -4.83 9.62 -4.10
N ASN A 106 -4.56 10.36 -5.17
CA ASN A 106 -5.26 10.25 -6.44
C ASN A 106 -4.45 9.34 -7.37
N VAL A 107 -4.98 8.15 -7.67
CA VAL A 107 -4.31 7.15 -8.50
C VAL A 107 -4.58 7.44 -9.99
N VAL A 108 -3.53 7.77 -10.72
CA VAL A 108 -3.56 7.99 -12.18
C VAL A 108 -3.11 6.71 -12.88
N GLU A 109 -4.06 5.95 -13.40
CA GLU A 109 -3.75 4.71 -14.12
C GLU A 109 -3.16 4.97 -15.50
N LEU A 110 -2.00 4.38 -15.76
CA LEU A 110 -1.31 4.43 -17.04
C LEU A 110 -1.09 3.01 -17.56
N SER A 111 -1.19 2.82 -18.88
CA SER A 111 -0.74 1.55 -19.47
C SER A 111 0.77 1.36 -19.25
N ASN A 112 1.26 0.12 -19.22
CA ASN A 112 2.70 -0.15 -19.03
C ASN A 112 3.63 0.72 -19.91
N PRO A 113 3.43 0.88 -21.23
CA PRO A 113 4.28 1.75 -22.05
C PRO A 113 4.09 3.26 -21.76
N ASP A 114 2.91 3.65 -21.29
CA ASP A 114 2.61 5.05 -20.94
C ASP A 114 3.33 5.49 -19.68
N GLN A 115 3.63 4.59 -18.73
CA GLN A 115 4.33 4.93 -17.50
C GLN A 115 5.69 5.60 -17.76
N TYR A 116 6.43 5.11 -18.76
CA TYR A 116 7.69 5.73 -19.16
C TYR A 116 7.43 7.03 -19.96
N SER A 117 6.68 6.93 -21.06
CA SER A 117 6.58 8.02 -22.04
C SER A 117 5.86 9.25 -21.49
N LYS A 118 4.83 9.07 -20.66
CA LYS A 118 4.09 10.19 -20.06
C LYS A 118 4.84 10.84 -18.89
N ALA A 119 5.64 10.09 -18.13
CA ALA A 119 6.51 10.68 -17.12
C ALA A 119 7.55 11.63 -17.76
N VAL A 120 8.19 11.18 -18.85
CA VAL A 120 9.13 12.01 -19.62
C VAL A 120 8.43 13.24 -20.22
N ALA A 121 7.25 13.05 -20.81
CA ALA A 121 6.49 14.16 -21.39
C ALA A 121 6.07 15.18 -20.32
N GLU A 122 5.66 14.72 -19.14
CA GLU A 122 5.31 15.59 -18.02
C GLU A 122 6.52 16.37 -17.50
N HIS A 123 7.69 15.73 -17.40
CA HIS A 123 8.92 16.42 -17.01
C HIS A 123 9.28 17.54 -18.00
N ILE A 124 9.15 17.29 -19.31
CA ILE A 124 9.38 18.30 -20.35
C ILE A 124 8.35 19.44 -20.26
N ALA A 125 7.10 19.11 -19.97
CA ALA A 125 6.02 20.09 -19.87
C ALA A 125 6.08 20.92 -18.58
N GLY A 126 6.55 20.34 -17.48
CA GLY A 126 6.61 20.96 -16.15
C GLY A 126 5.25 21.39 -15.61
N SER A 127 4.20 20.60 -15.86
CA SER A 127 2.82 21.01 -15.51
C SER A 127 2.44 20.74 -14.05
N GLY A 128 3.15 19.82 -13.39
CA GLY A 128 2.83 19.34 -12.05
C GLY A 128 1.69 18.32 -12.04
N ALA A 129 1.47 17.59 -13.15
CA ALA A 129 0.38 16.63 -13.24
C ALA A 129 0.58 15.40 -12.34
N TYR A 130 1.83 15.02 -12.07
CA TYR A 130 2.21 13.84 -11.28
C TYR A 130 3.20 14.21 -10.18
N ASP A 131 2.95 13.71 -8.97
CA ASP A 131 3.80 13.91 -7.79
C ASP A 131 4.65 12.67 -7.49
N VAL A 132 4.11 11.48 -7.73
CA VAL A 132 4.79 10.19 -7.52
C VAL A 132 4.64 9.32 -8.75
N LEU A 133 5.74 8.69 -9.17
CA LEU A 133 5.78 7.84 -10.35
C LEU A 133 5.98 6.36 -9.95
N ASP A 134 4.99 5.51 -10.27
CA ASP A 134 5.22 4.07 -10.40
C ASP A 134 6.03 3.82 -11.68
N ILE A 135 7.22 3.23 -11.52
CA ILE A 135 8.16 3.01 -12.62
C ILE A 135 8.75 1.61 -12.55
N SER A 136 9.00 1.04 -13.73
CA SER A 136 9.80 -0.19 -13.81
C SER A 136 11.23 0.09 -13.35
N PRO A 137 11.81 -0.78 -12.49
CA PRO A 137 13.21 -0.65 -12.07
C PRO A 137 14.22 -0.60 -13.22
N ALA A 138 13.89 -1.21 -14.37
CA ALA A 138 14.73 -1.19 -15.56
C ALA A 138 14.87 0.21 -16.19
N TRP A 139 13.96 1.14 -15.89
CA TRP A 139 13.96 2.50 -16.42
C TRP A 139 14.58 3.52 -15.47
N THR A 140 14.81 3.16 -14.21
CA THR A 140 15.38 4.07 -13.21
C THR A 140 16.66 4.77 -13.69
N PRO A 141 17.65 4.08 -14.28
CA PRO A 141 18.86 4.76 -14.75
C PRO A 141 18.58 5.83 -15.81
N SER A 142 17.75 5.54 -16.81
CA SER A 142 17.49 6.50 -17.90
C SER A 142 16.62 7.66 -17.46
N LEU A 143 15.68 7.44 -16.52
CA LEU A 143 14.87 8.51 -15.95
C LEU A 143 15.69 9.41 -15.01
N ALA A 144 16.61 8.84 -14.23
CA ALA A 144 17.53 9.59 -13.38
C ALA A 144 18.51 10.43 -14.22
N ASP A 145 19.17 9.82 -15.21
CA ASP A 145 20.09 10.52 -16.13
C ASP A 145 19.38 11.65 -16.90
N GLY A 146 18.11 11.42 -17.25
CA GLY A 146 17.25 12.42 -17.91
C GLY A 146 16.71 13.51 -16.97
N GLY A 147 16.94 13.43 -15.66
CA GLY A 147 16.41 14.37 -14.67
C GLY A 147 14.90 14.27 -14.42
N VAL A 148 14.24 13.22 -14.92
CA VAL A 148 12.79 13.01 -14.81
C VAL A 148 12.39 12.70 -13.37
N ILE A 149 13.23 11.97 -12.65
CA ILE A 149 13.08 11.66 -11.22
C ILE A 149 14.12 12.43 -10.40
N ALA A 150 13.71 12.91 -9.24
CA ALA A 150 14.60 13.60 -8.30
C ALA A 150 15.45 12.60 -7.51
N PRO A 151 16.73 12.90 -7.23
CA PRO A 151 17.55 12.07 -6.36
C PRO A 151 16.99 12.06 -4.93
N LEU A 152 16.98 10.88 -4.31
CA LEU A 152 16.39 10.65 -3.00
C LEU A 152 17.44 10.51 -1.88
N ASP A 153 18.74 10.49 -2.18
CA ASP A 153 19.81 10.27 -1.18
C ASP A 153 19.66 11.14 0.07
N ASP A 154 19.48 12.46 -0.10
CA ASP A 154 19.33 13.40 1.01
C ASP A 154 18.03 13.17 1.80
N TYR A 155 16.96 12.76 1.14
CA TYR A 155 15.68 12.43 1.78
C TYR A 155 15.77 11.12 2.56
N ILE A 156 16.43 10.11 2.00
CA ILE A 156 16.68 8.82 2.63
C ILE A 156 17.53 9.04 3.88
N ALA A 157 18.65 9.77 3.76
CA ALA A 157 19.54 10.06 4.89
C ALA A 157 18.84 10.85 6.01
N LYS A 158 17.91 11.74 5.66
CA LYS A 158 17.20 12.58 6.62
C LYS A 158 16.01 11.89 7.29
N TYR A 159 15.21 11.15 6.53
CA TYR A 159 13.89 10.72 6.98
C TYR A 159 13.77 9.21 7.23
N MET A 160 14.57 8.38 6.56
CA MET A 160 14.48 6.93 6.72
C MET A 160 15.30 6.42 7.91
N ASN A 161 14.88 5.28 8.45
CA ASN A 161 15.72 4.46 9.31
C ASN A 161 16.61 3.58 8.41
N PRO A 162 17.95 3.73 8.46
CA PRO A 162 18.84 2.93 7.62
C PRO A 162 18.68 1.41 7.81
N ALA A 163 18.24 0.96 8.99
CA ALA A 163 17.99 -0.46 9.24
C ALA A 163 16.86 -1.02 8.37
N ASP A 164 15.87 -0.22 7.99
CA ASP A 164 14.76 -0.66 7.13
C ASP A 164 15.23 -0.94 5.70
N LEU A 165 16.29 -0.26 5.26
CA LEU A 165 16.89 -0.50 3.94
C LEU A 165 17.51 -1.90 3.87
N GLU A 166 17.87 -2.51 5.02
CA GLU A 166 18.48 -3.84 5.00
C GLU A 166 17.53 -4.94 4.51
N ASP A 167 16.21 -4.73 4.66
CA ASP A 167 15.17 -5.64 4.20
C ASP A 167 14.94 -5.57 2.68
N TYR A 168 15.56 -4.61 1.98
CA TYR A 168 15.41 -4.50 0.55
C TYR A 168 16.22 -5.59 -0.16
N HIS A 169 15.65 -6.13 -1.24
CA HIS A 169 16.38 -7.05 -2.11
C HIS A 169 17.67 -6.39 -2.63
N PRO A 170 18.83 -7.08 -2.64
CA PRO A 170 20.13 -6.47 -2.98
C PRO A 170 20.17 -5.71 -4.31
N LEU A 171 19.38 -6.16 -5.30
CA LEU A 171 19.21 -5.47 -6.58
C LEU A 171 18.80 -3.99 -6.41
N TYR A 172 17.83 -3.72 -5.53
CA TYR A 172 17.26 -2.38 -5.36
C TYR A 172 18.18 -1.45 -4.56
N LYS A 173 19.05 -2.00 -3.71
CA LYS A 173 20.07 -1.24 -2.99
C LYS A 173 21.13 -0.62 -3.93
N ALA A 174 21.25 -1.14 -5.15
CA ALA A 174 22.26 -0.73 -6.12
C ALA A 174 21.73 0.18 -7.24
N LEU A 175 20.42 0.45 -7.27
CA LEU A 175 19.85 1.36 -8.26
C LEU A 175 20.10 2.82 -7.88
N PRO A 176 20.22 3.74 -8.85
CA PRO A 176 20.24 5.18 -8.57
C PRO A 176 18.96 5.57 -7.83
N THR A 177 19.12 6.25 -6.69
CA THR A 177 18.01 6.77 -5.87
C THR A 177 17.90 8.26 -5.96
#